data_AF-A0AA85JAM2-F1
#
_entry.id   AF-A0AA85JAM2-F1
#
_cell.length_a   1.000
_cell.length_b   1.000
_cell.length_c   1.000
_cell.angle_alpha   90.00
_cell.angle_beta   90.00
_cell.angle_gamma   90.00
#
_symmetry.space_group_name_H-M   'P 1'
#
loop_
_entity.id
_entity.type
_entity.pdbx_description
1 polymer ?
#
loop_
_entity_poly.entity_id
_entity_poly.type
_entity_poly.pdbx_seq_one_letter_code
_entity_poly.pdbx_strand_id
1 'polypeptide(L)'
;MSTSVSLSGLKRLPKLVVFDLGKSNSQASNYTDFTLWPLWCEHHVSPPFVRKKNVIYDSYKKILDVDTNSEKILRVIKSSTTVKLACASR
;
A
#
# COMPACT_ATOMS: atom_id res chain seq x y z
N MET A 1 4.99 19.68 -9.17
CA MET A 1 4.65 20.31 -7.87
C MET A 1 4.32 19.21 -6.87
N SER A 2 4.97 19.18 -5.70
CA SER A 2 4.67 18.18 -4.65
C SER A 2 3.59 18.75 -3.74
N THR A 3 2.37 18.24 -3.82
CA THR A 3 1.30 18.55 -2.87
C THR A 3 1.63 17.89 -1.54
N SER A 4 1.82 18.69 -0.49
CA SER A 4 1.96 18.18 0.88
C SER A 4 0.59 17.70 1.38
N VAL A 5 0.49 16.42 1.70
CA VAL A 5 -0.70 15.87 2.37
C VAL A 5 -0.56 16.14 3.86
N SER A 6 -1.59 16.72 4.49
CA SER A 6 -1.61 17.04 5.93
C SER A 6 -2.95 16.67 6.55
N LEU A 7 -2.93 16.25 7.81
CA LEU A 7 -4.12 15.96 8.61
C LEU A 7 -4.68 17.19 9.34
N SER A 8 -3.99 18.34 9.28
CA SER A 8 -4.24 19.54 10.09
C SER A 8 -5.56 20.30 9.83
N GLY A 9 -6.44 19.79 8.96
CA GLY A 9 -7.76 20.36 8.66
C GLY A 9 -8.93 19.52 9.16
N LEU A 10 -8.68 18.35 9.74
CA LEU A 10 -9.74 17.41 10.14
C LEU A 10 -10.20 17.70 11.57
N LYS A 11 -11.48 18.02 11.74
CA LYS A 11 -12.10 18.28 13.07
C LYS A 11 -12.08 17.06 13.99
N ARG A 12 -12.01 15.85 13.42
CA ARG A 12 -11.90 14.58 14.14
C ARG A 12 -11.01 13.65 13.32
N LEU A 13 -10.07 13.01 14.01
CA LEU A 13 -9.22 11.99 13.41
C LEU A 13 -9.72 10.59 13.77
N PRO A 14 -9.58 9.62 12.85
CA PRO A 14 -9.85 8.22 13.18
C PRO A 14 -8.82 7.73 14.20
N LYS A 15 -9.22 6.81 15.08
CA LYS A 15 -8.28 6.14 16.00
C LYS A 15 -7.43 5.08 15.30
N LEU A 16 -7.95 4.53 14.20
CA LEU A 16 -7.34 3.46 13.42
C LEU A 16 -7.71 3.66 11.94
N VAL A 17 -6.71 3.59 11.07
CA VAL A 17 -6.89 3.47 9.62
C VAL A 17 -6.42 2.08 9.20
N VAL A 18 -7.29 1.35 8.51
CA VAL A 18 -7.01 -0.01 8.03
C VAL A 18 -6.94 0.04 6.50
N PHE A 19 -5.84 -0.45 5.93
CA PHE A 19 -5.68 -0.61 4.49
C PHE A 19 -5.80 -2.08 4.09
N ASP A 20 -6.40 -2.32 2.94
CA ASP A 20 -6.30 -3.59 2.24
C ASP A 20 -4.96 -3.65 1.46
N LEU A 21 -4.49 -4.85 1.15
CA LEU A 21 -3.41 -5.12 0.21
C LEU A 21 -3.93 -5.70 -1.11
N GLY A 22 -5.08 -6.40 -1.06
CA GLY A 22 -5.68 -7.10 -2.19
C GLY A 22 -6.57 -8.30 -1.84
N LYS A 23 -7.41 -8.72 -2.79
CA LYS A 23 -8.33 -9.85 -2.79
C LYS A 23 -8.10 -10.77 -4.02
N SER A 24 -7.48 -11.92 -3.79
CA SER A 24 -7.53 -13.07 -4.70
C SER A 24 -8.93 -13.69 -4.69
N ASN A 25 -9.60 -13.73 -5.84
CA ASN A 25 -10.38 -14.89 -6.28
C ASN A 25 -10.87 -14.74 -7.72
N SER A 26 -10.78 -15.86 -8.43
CA SER A 26 -11.20 -16.09 -9.80
C SER A 26 -12.61 -15.54 -10.09
N GLN A 27 -12.78 -15.02 -11.31
CA GLN A 27 -14.01 -14.51 -11.92
C GLN A 27 -14.48 -13.09 -11.50
N ALA A 28 -14.14 -12.14 -12.38
CA ALA A 28 -14.95 -10.99 -12.77
C ALA A 28 -15.66 -10.20 -11.64
N SER A 29 -14.89 -9.46 -10.85
CA SER A 29 -15.35 -8.16 -10.34
C SER A 29 -14.16 -7.19 -10.36
N ASN A 30 -14.32 -6.06 -11.03
CA ASN A 30 -13.22 -5.34 -11.69
C ASN A 30 -12.22 -4.56 -10.82
N TYR A 31 -12.25 -4.56 -9.49
CA TYR A 31 -11.29 -3.78 -8.69
C TYR A 31 -11.24 -4.27 -7.25
N THR A 32 -10.23 -5.03 -6.82
CA THR A 32 -10.03 -5.24 -5.37
C THR A 32 -8.59 -5.53 -4.89
N ASP A 33 -7.56 -5.13 -5.66
CA ASP A 33 -6.15 -5.15 -5.21
C ASP A 33 -5.38 -3.98 -5.86
N PHE A 34 -5.73 -2.78 -5.44
CA PHE A 34 -5.15 -1.55 -5.98
C PHE A 34 -5.06 -0.47 -4.89
N THR A 35 -4.99 -0.88 -3.62
CA THR A 35 -5.00 0.08 -2.50
C THR A 35 -3.61 0.62 -2.20
N LEU A 36 -2.63 -0.26 -1.93
CA LEU A 36 -1.24 0.18 -1.65
C LEU A 36 -0.28 -0.08 -2.81
N TRP A 37 -0.53 -1.09 -3.63
CA TRP A 37 0.22 -1.40 -4.86
C TRP A 37 -0.75 -1.86 -5.95
N PRO A 38 -0.38 -1.73 -7.24
CA PRO A 38 -1.27 -2.08 -8.35
C PRO A 38 -1.09 -3.54 -8.80
N LEU A 39 -1.10 -4.49 -7.86
CA LEU A 39 -0.88 -5.91 -8.18
C LEU A 39 -1.50 -6.88 -7.17
N TRP A 40 -1.78 -8.08 -7.66
CA TRP A 40 -2.16 -9.25 -6.85
C TRP A 40 -0.88 -9.97 -6.46
N CYS A 41 -0.57 -10.03 -5.16
CA CYS A 41 0.69 -10.60 -4.68
C CYS A 41 0.82 -12.10 -5.00
N GLU A 42 -0.30 -12.82 -5.12
CA GLU A 42 -0.33 -14.25 -5.42
C GLU A 42 -0.17 -14.58 -6.91
N HIS A 43 -0.55 -13.66 -7.80
CA HIS A 43 -0.63 -13.93 -9.24
C HIS A 43 0.44 -13.21 -10.06
N HIS A 44 0.79 -11.98 -9.68
CA HIS A 44 1.62 -11.14 -10.53
C HIS A 44 3.10 -11.20 -10.17
N VAL A 45 3.46 -11.75 -9.02
CA VAL A 45 4.81 -11.71 -8.46
C VAL A 45 5.11 -13.01 -7.73
N SER A 46 6.38 -13.32 -7.55
CA SER A 46 6.77 -14.58 -6.90
C SER A 46 7.74 -14.33 -5.73
N PRO A 47 7.32 -14.58 -4.48
CA PRO A 47 8.23 -14.51 -3.34
C PRO A 47 9.41 -15.51 -3.45
N PRO A 48 10.50 -15.34 -2.65
CA PRO A 48 10.75 -14.22 -1.74
C PRO A 48 11.15 -12.94 -2.48
N PHE A 49 10.90 -11.79 -1.84
CA PHE A 49 11.31 -10.49 -2.36
C PHE A 49 12.69 -10.08 -1.85
N VAL A 50 13.52 -9.54 -2.74
CA VAL A 50 14.85 -9.02 -2.41
C VAL A 50 14.93 -7.54 -2.79
N ARG A 51 15.32 -6.71 -1.83
CA ARG A 51 15.61 -5.29 -2.09
C ARG A 51 17.07 -5.13 -2.51
N LYS A 52 17.30 -4.48 -3.66
CA LYS A 52 18.62 -4.02 -4.09
C LYS A 52 18.55 -2.52 -4.35
N LYS A 53 19.30 -1.72 -3.57
CA LYS A 53 19.17 -0.26 -3.55
C LYS A 53 17.71 0.14 -3.23
N ASN A 54 17.04 0.84 -4.15
CA ASN A 54 15.64 1.27 -4.01
C ASN A 54 14.66 0.48 -4.89
N VAL A 55 15.11 -0.65 -5.46
CA VAL A 55 14.27 -1.49 -6.31
C VAL A 55 14.03 -2.80 -5.58
N ILE A 56 12.76 -3.23 -5.55
CA ILE A 56 12.34 -4.51 -5.01
C ILE A 56 12.18 -5.47 -6.18
N TYR A 57 12.78 -6.65 -6.04
CA TYR A 57 12.70 -7.72 -7.02
C TYR A 57 12.01 -8.93 -6.40
N ASP A 58 11.24 -9.64 -7.21
CA ASP A 58 10.74 -10.96 -6.88
C ASP A 58 11.78 -12.07 -7.21
N SER A 59 11.44 -13.34 -6.97
CA SER A 59 12.34 -14.47 -7.18
C SER A 59 12.69 -14.73 -8.65
N TYR A 60 11.86 -14.24 -9.58
CA TYR A 60 12.12 -14.27 -11.03
C TYR A 60 12.81 -12.99 -11.53
N LYS A 61 13.27 -12.11 -10.62
CA LYS A 61 13.89 -10.81 -10.93
C LYS A 61 12.92 -9.81 -11.58
N LYS A 62 11.61 -10.00 -11.45
CA LYS A 62 10.62 -9.00 -11.83
C LYS A 62 10.66 -7.84 -10.83
N ILE A 63 10.59 -6.61 -11.33
CA ILE A 63 10.54 -5.40 -10.48
C ILE A 63 9.13 -5.25 -9.89
N LEU A 64 9.06 -5.04 -8.58
CA LEU A 64 7.86 -4.59 -7.90
C LEU A 64 7.77 -3.06 -7.98
N ASP A 65 6.74 -2.56 -8.64
CA ASP A 65 6.39 -1.14 -8.60
C ASP A 65 5.40 -0.89 -7.46
N VAL A 66 5.81 -0.08 -6.49
CA VAL A 66 4.99 0.31 -5.33
C VAL A 66 4.51 1.72 -5.57
N ASP A 67 3.21 1.98 -5.40
CA ASP A 67 2.66 3.30 -5.65
C ASP A 67 3.29 4.34 -4.71
N THR A 68 3.97 5.32 -5.29
CA THR A 68 4.62 6.42 -4.56
C THR A 68 3.63 7.29 -3.79
N ASN A 69 2.34 7.32 -4.17
CA ASN A 69 1.31 8.02 -3.41
C ASN A 69 0.96 7.26 -2.12
N SER A 70 0.90 5.93 -2.18
CA SER A 70 0.71 5.07 -1.01
C SER A 70 1.78 5.33 0.04
N GLU A 71 3.04 5.43 -0.36
CA GLU A 71 4.13 5.77 0.57
C GLU A 71 3.91 7.14 1.25
N LYS A 72 3.52 8.17 0.49
CA LYS A 72 3.27 9.51 1.04
C LYS A 72 2.10 9.51 2.03
N ILE A 73 1.00 8.86 1.68
CA ILE A 73 -0.19 8.75 2.53
C ILE A 73 0.16 8.04 3.84
N LEU A 74 0.84 6.90 3.76
CA LEU A 74 1.25 6.13 4.94
C LEU A 74 2.20 6.92 5.84
N ARG A 75 3.14 7.70 5.26
CA ARG A 75 4.04 8.58 6.03
C ARG A 75 3.27 9.66 6.80
N VAL A 76 2.25 10.26 6.19
CA VAL A 76 1.44 11.31 6.83
C VAL A 76 0.57 10.75 7.96
N ILE A 77 0.01 9.56 7.78
CA ILE A 77 -0.76 8.93 8.87
C ILE A 77 0.18 8.49 9.99
N LYS A 78 1.34 7.92 9.66
CA LYS A 78 2.36 7.48 10.63
C LYS A 78 2.98 8.62 11.43
N SER A 79 3.03 9.84 10.89
CA SER A 79 3.52 11.00 11.64
C SER A 79 2.52 11.49 12.70
N SER A 80 1.26 11.04 12.66
CA SER A 80 0.31 11.27 13.74
C SER A 80 0.63 10.41 14.95
N THR A 81 0.66 11.01 16.14
CA THR A 81 0.83 10.29 17.41
C THR A 81 -0.46 9.64 17.91
N THR A 82 -1.61 9.99 17.34
CA THR A 82 -2.94 9.55 17.82
C THR A 82 -3.63 8.56 16.90
N VAL A 83 -3.26 8.53 15.61
CA VAL A 83 -3.85 7.64 14.61
C VAL A 83 -3.00 6.39 14.48
N LYS A 84 -3.61 5.22 14.66
CA LYS A 84 -2.95 3.92 14.41
C LYS A 84 -3.13 3.48 12.97
N LEU A 85 -2.16 2.72 12.45
CA LEU A 85 -2.22 2.07 11.14
C LEU A 85 -2.33 0.56 11.32
N ALA A 86 -3.18 -0.07 10.52
CA ALA A 86 -3.27 -1.51 10.39
C ALA A 86 -3.49 -1.92 8.93
N CYS A 87 -3.31 -3.21 8.70
CA CYS A 87 -3.50 -3.86 7.42
C CYS A 87 -4.46 -5.03 7.60
N ALA A 88 -5.39 -5.22 6.67
CA ALA A 88 -6.29 -6.36 6.64
C ALA A 88 -6.50 -6.80 5.18
N SER A 89 -5.85 -7.89 4.81
CA SER A 89 -5.96 -8.54 3.49
C SER A 89 -6.25 -10.03 3.72
N ARG A 90 -6.88 -10.69 2.74
CA ARG A 90 -7.29 -12.09 2.84
C ARG A 90 -6.20 -13.05 2.42
#